data_AF-I4GA30-F1
#
_entry.id   AF-I4GA30-F1
#
_cell.length_a   1.000
_cell.length_b   1.000
_cell.length_c   1.000
_cell.angle_alpha   90.00
_cell.angle_beta   90.00
_cell.angle_gamma   90.00
#
_symmetry.space_group_name_H-M   'P 1'
#
loop_
_entity.id
_entity.type
_entity.pdbx_description
1 polymer ?
#
loop_
_entity_poly.entity_id
_entity_poly.type
_entity_poly.pdbx_seq_one_letter_code
_entity_poly.pdbx_strand_id
1 'polypeptide(L)' 'MTVLLVTFSNDNESIPLVIKAIEAMGKKAFRFDTDRFPTEVKVDLYSGDKKGGIITDGEQKLELKEVSA' A
#
# COMPACT_ATOMS: atom_id res chain seq x y z
N MET A 1 -4.56 -1.16 -12.09
CA MET A 1 -3.14 -1.00 -11.70
C MET A 1 -3.12 -0.26 -10.37
N THR A 2 -2.48 -0.84 -9.36
CA THR A 2 -2.44 -0.28 -8.01
C THR A 2 -1.02 0.22 -7.71
N VAL A 3 -0.91 1.44 -7.21
CA VAL A 3 0.35 2.04 -6.76
C VAL A 3 0.43 1.91 -5.24
N LEU A 4 1.49 1.28 -4.75
CA LEU A 4 1.78 1.22 -3.31
C LEU A 4 2.61 2.44 -2.90
N LEU A 5 2.08 3.27 -2.03
CA LEU A 5 2.79 4.40 -1.42
C LEU A 5 3.32 3.96 -0.05
N VAL A 6 4.64 3.91 0.09
CA VAL A 6 5.31 3.59 1.36
C VAL A 6 5.65 4.91 2.07
N THR A 7 5.04 5.15 3.22
CA THR A 7 5.11 6.42 3.97
C THR A 7 4.90 6.15 5.47
N PHE A 8 4.46 7.14 6.25
CA PHE A 8 4.14 7.05 7.67
C PHE A 8 2.91 7.93 8.00
N SER A 9 2.25 7.69 9.15
CA SER A 9 0.93 8.26 9.48
C SER A 9 0.82 9.78 9.34
N ASN A 10 1.85 10.50 9.81
CA ASN A 10 1.89 11.96 9.86
C ASN A 10 2.84 12.57 8.83
N ASP A 11 2.96 11.96 7.66
CA ASP A 11 3.69 12.56 6.53
C ASP A 11 2.97 13.82 6.02
N ASN A 12 3.67 14.61 5.22
CA ASN A 12 3.24 15.93 4.76
C ASN A 12 2.15 15.87 3.65
N GLU A 13 1.75 17.04 3.16
CA GLU A 13 0.67 17.20 2.18
C GLU A 13 0.96 16.57 0.81
N SER A 14 2.19 16.13 0.55
CA SER A 14 2.54 15.46 -0.71
C SER A 14 1.77 14.16 -0.89
N ILE A 15 1.54 13.39 0.18
CA ILE A 15 0.85 12.09 0.10
C ILE A 15 -0.59 12.23 -0.42
N PRO A 16 -1.47 13.07 0.17
CA PRO A 16 -2.82 13.24 -0.36
C PRO A 16 -2.85 13.86 -1.77
N LEU A 17 -1.87 14.70 -2.13
CA LEU A 17 -1.78 15.26 -3.49
C LEU A 17 -1.44 14.18 -4.53
N VAL A 18 -0.48 13.30 -4.24
CA VAL A 18 -0.10 12.19 -5.14
C VAL A 18 -1.23 11.17 -5.25
N ILE A 19 -1.91 10.83 -4.16
CA ILE A 19 -3.08 9.93 -4.18
C ILE A 19 -4.14 10.47 -5.15
N LYS A 20 -4.52 11.74 -5.02
CA LYS A 20 -5.50 12.39 -5.90
C LYS A 20 -5.06 12.35 -7.37
N ALA A 21 -3.78 12.58 -7.64
CA ALA A 21 -3.25 12.51 -9.00
C ALA A 21 -3.34 11.09 -9.59
N ILE A 22 -3.02 10.05 -8.81
CA ILE A 22 -3.14 8.65 -9.23
C ILE A 22 -4.60 8.29 -9.52
N GLU A 23 -5.53 8.71 -8.66
CA GLU A 23 -6.96 8.46 -8.82
C GLU A 23 -7.53 9.20 -10.04
N ALA A 24 -7.09 10.44 -10.29
CA ALA A 24 -7.48 11.20 -11.48
C ALA A 24 -7.01 10.53 -12.79
N MET A 25 -5.97 9.70 -12.75
CA MET A 25 -5.53 8.87 -13.88
C MET A 25 -6.33 7.55 -14.00
N GLY A 26 -7.37 7.33 -13.20
CA GLY A 26 -8.16 6.09 -13.19
C GLY A 26 -7.43 4.89 -12.59
N LYS A 27 -6.37 5.12 -11.81
CA LYS A 27 -5.59 4.08 -11.12
C LYS A 27 -5.96 4.05 -9.64
N LYS A 28 -5.58 2.96 -8.95
CA LYS A 28 -5.79 2.83 -7.50
C LYS A 28 -4.50 3.19 -6.77
N ALA A 29 -4.62 3.90 -5.65
CA ALA A 29 -3.53 4.16 -4.73
C ALA A 29 -3.79 3.38 -3.43
N PHE A 30 -2.74 2.76 -2.88
CA PHE A 30 -2.78 2.14 -1.57
C PHE A 30 -1.69 2.77 -0.70
N ARG A 31 -2.09 3.40 0.41
CA ARG A 31 -1.16 4.02 1.36
C ARG A 31 -0.76 2.99 2.41
N PHE A 32 0.54 2.80 2.58
CA PHE A 32 1.12 1.93 3.60
C PHE A 32 1.93 2.78 4.58
N ASP A 33 1.34 3.02 5.75
CA ASP A 33 1.98 3.72 6.87
C ASP A 33 2.86 2.75 7.66
N THR A 34 4.17 2.87 7.47
CA THR A 34 5.18 1.94 8.00
C THR A 34 5.33 1.99 9.52
N ASP A 35 5.00 3.11 10.15
CA ASP A 35 5.02 3.31 11.60
C ASP A 35 3.87 2.58 12.31
N ARG A 36 2.79 2.25 11.59
CA ARG A 36 1.65 1.48 12.10
C ARG A 36 1.86 -0.03 12.00
N PHE A 37 2.93 -0.47 11.34
CA PHE A 37 3.35 -1.88 11.34
C PHE A 37 4.26 -2.16 12.55
N PRO A 38 4.11 -3.30 13.27
CA PRO A 38 3.18 -4.42 13.01
C PRO A 38 1.88 -4.37 13.84
N THR A 39 1.63 -3.29 14.58
CA THR A 39 0.55 -3.23 15.57
C THR A 39 -0.83 -3.10 14.95
N GLU A 40 -0.96 -2.27 13.91
CA GLU A 40 -2.24 -1.97 13.25
C GLU A 40 -2.26 -2.45 11.81
N VAL A 41 -1.11 -2.35 11.13
CA VAL A 41 -0.94 -2.87 9.77
C VAL A 41 -0.21 -4.21 9.83
N LYS A 42 -0.71 -5.19 9.07
CA LYS A 42 -0.11 -6.51 8.95
C LYS A 42 0.48 -6.71 7.56
N VAL A 43 1.64 -7.35 7.52
CA VAL A 43 2.31 -7.74 6.27
C VAL A 43 2.61 -9.23 6.33
N ASP A 44 1.93 -9.99 5.49
CA ASP A 44 2.12 -11.43 5.35
C ASP A 44 2.91 -11.70 4.06
N LEU A 45 4.18 -12.08 4.19
CA LEU A 45 5.04 -12.41 3.06
C LEU A 45 5.05 -13.93 2.84
N TYR A 46 4.97 -14.35 1.58
CA TYR A 46 5.11 -15.76 1.23
C TYR A 46 6.17 -15.96 0.14
N SER A 47 7.00 -16.96 0.36
CA SER A 47 8.15 -17.30 -0.48
C SER A 47 8.18 -18.82 -0.69
N GLY A 48 7.51 -19.27 -1.76
CA GLY A 48 7.55 -20.65 -2.26
C GLY A 48 7.66 -20.64 -3.80
N ASP A 49 6.92 -21.53 -4.48
CA ASP A 49 6.84 -21.56 -5.95
C ASP A 49 6.41 -20.22 -6.57
N LYS A 50 5.71 -19.39 -5.80
CA LYS A 50 5.39 -18.00 -6.12
C LYS A 50 5.85 -17.10 -4.97
N LYS A 51 6.48 -15.99 -5.32
CA LYS A 51 6.77 -14.89 -4.39
C LYS A 51 5.61 -13.91 -4.36
N GLY A 52 5.31 -13.36 -3.19
CA GLY A 52 4.31 -12.32 -3.03
C GLY A 52 4.09 -11.96 -1.57
N GLY A 53 3.00 -11.26 -1.31
CA GLY A 53 2.61 -10.93 0.04
C GLY A 53 1.33 -10.12 0.08
N ILE A 54 0.81 -9.93 1.27
CA ILE A 54 -0.45 -9.24 1.53
C ILE A 54 -0.19 -8.15 2.55
N ILE A 55 -0.62 -6.93 2.25
CA ILE A 55 -0.70 -5.84 3.22
C ILE A 55 -2.16 -5.71 3.65
N THR A 56 -2.41 -5.73 4.96
CA THR A 56 -3.74 -5.54 5.54
C THR A 56 -3.73 -4.35 6.51
N ASP A 57 -4.56 -3.35 6.25
CA ASP A 57 -4.79 -2.19 7.12
C ASP A 57 -6.29 -2.05 7.39
N GLY A 58 -6.73 -2.49 8.57
CA GLY A 58 -8.16 -2.57 8.91
C GLY A 58 -8.93 -3.46 7.92
N GLU A 59 -9.91 -2.89 7.22
CA GLU A 59 -10.71 -3.57 6.19
C GLU A 59 -10.03 -3.57 4.81
N GLN A 60 -8.96 -2.79 4.63
CA GLN A 60 -8.26 -2.69 3.36
C GLN A 60 -7.24 -3.81 3.24
N LYS A 61 -7.20 -4.44 2.05
CA LYS A 61 -6.27 -5.51 1.73
C LYS A 61 -5.67 -5.27 0.36
N LEU A 62 -4.34 -5.39 0.26
CA LEU A 62 -3.58 -5.31 -0.98
C LEU A 62 -2.76 -6.57 -1.16
N GLU A 63 -2.98 -7.26 -2.28
CA GLU A 63 -2.07 -8.30 -2.74
C GLU A 63 -0.90 -7.64 -3.48
N LEU A 64 0.33 -7.89 -3.04
CA LEU A 64 1.55 -7.27 -3.60
C LEU A 64 1.76 -7.60 -5.08
N LYS A 65 1.14 -8.67 -5.60
CA LYS A 65 1.15 -9.00 -7.04
C LYS A 65 0.32 -8.04 -7.90
N GLU A 66 -0.60 -7.29 -7.30
CA GLU A 66 -1.39 -6.26 -7.98
C GLU A 66 -0.65 -4.92 -8.12
N VAL A 67 0.48 -4.80 -7.42
CA VAL A 67 1.39 -3.65 -7.50
C VAL A 67 2.34 -3.88 -8.67
N SER A 68 2.28 -2.98 -9.65
CA SER A 68 3.25 -2.94 -10.75
C SER A 68 4.39 -1.98 -10.38
N ALA A 69 5.63 -2.40 -10.62
CA ALA A 69 6.82 -1.54 -10.56
C ALA A 69 6.92 -0.62 -11.79
#